data_AF-A0A841E1W7-F1
#
_entry.id   AF-A0A841E1W7-F1
#
_cell.length_a   1.000
_cell.length_b   1.000
_cell.length_c   1.000
_cell.angle_alpha   90.00
_cell.angle_beta   90.00
_cell.angle_gamma   90.00
#
_symmetry.space_group_name_H-M   'P 1'
#
loop_
_entity.id
_entity.type
_entity.pdbx_description
1 polymer ?
#
loop_
_entity_poly.entity_id
_entity_poly.type
_entity_poly.pdbx_seq_one_letter_code
_entity_poly.pdbx_strand_id
1 'polypeptide(L)'
;MTVRFNSAAKKVAEALEADGIAAVRLGSATGAEAAGVRVGSWYALKGLEFRCVAVAGVCSWALPFAKAVTPKEVDSIQHATDMMSERCLLFVACTRARDSLHVSWYGEPSEFLTEAGIA
;
A
#
# COMPACT_ATOMS: atom_id res chain seq x y z
N MET A 1 -7.47 3.98 -4.12
CA MET A 1 -7.17 3.15 -2.94
C MET A 1 -6.05 2.18 -3.27
N THR A 2 -5.09 2.01 -2.36
CA THR A 2 -3.87 1.26 -2.62
C THR A 2 -3.57 0.34 -1.45
N VAL A 3 -3.01 -0.82 -1.75
CA VAL A 3 -2.71 -1.86 -0.74
C VAL A 3 -1.41 -2.56 -1.09
N ARG A 4 -0.82 -3.28 -0.15
CA ARG A 4 0.47 -3.94 -0.37
C ARG A 4 0.38 -5.09 -1.38
N PHE A 5 -0.65 -5.94 -1.26
CA PHE A 5 -0.79 -7.17 -2.06
C PHE A 5 -1.82 -7.02 -3.19
N ASN A 6 -1.51 -7.57 -4.37
CA ASN A 6 -2.46 -7.58 -5.50
C ASN A 6 -3.77 -8.32 -5.19
N SER A 7 -3.71 -9.38 -4.36
CA SER A 7 -4.89 -10.11 -3.89
C SER A 7 -5.80 -9.23 -3.02
N ALA A 8 -5.22 -8.45 -2.11
CA ALA A 8 -5.97 -7.46 -1.33
C ALA A 8 -6.59 -6.39 -2.24
N ALA A 9 -5.88 -5.96 -3.28
CA ALA A 9 -6.41 -4.97 -4.21
C ALA A 9 -7.63 -5.51 -4.97
N LYS A 10 -7.71 -6.83 -5.20
CA LYS A 10 -8.85 -7.46 -5.86
C LYS A 10 -10.06 -7.43 -4.94
N LYS A 11 -9.89 -7.88 -3.69
CA LYS A 11 -10.95 -7.84 -2.66
C LYS A 11 -11.48 -6.43 -2.42
N VAL A 12 -10.59 -5.44 -2.41
CA VAL A 12 -10.97 -4.03 -2.30
C VAL A 12 -11.85 -3.59 -3.47
N ALA A 13 -11.49 -3.94 -4.70
CA ALA A 13 -12.30 -3.57 -5.87
C ALA A 13 -13.67 -4.24 -5.81
N GLU A 14 -13.72 -5.53 -5.46
CA GLU A 14 -14.98 -6.29 -5.30
C GLU A 14 -15.88 -5.68 -4.21
N ALA A 15 -15.30 -5.26 -3.08
CA ALA A 15 -16.05 -4.61 -2.00
C ALA A 15 -16.62 -3.24 -2.42
N LEU A 16 -15.83 -2.42 -3.12
CA LEU A 16 -16.30 -1.15 -3.66
C LEU A 16 -17.45 -1.34 -4.64
N GLU A 17 -17.33 -2.31 -5.55
CA GLU A 17 -18.37 -2.63 -6.53
C GLU A 17 -19.65 -3.15 -5.88
N ALA A 18 -19.53 -3.99 -4.83
CA ALA A 18 -20.67 -4.46 -4.05
C ALA A 18 -21.44 -3.31 -3.38
N ASP A 19 -20.73 -2.24 -3.00
CA ASP A 19 -21.31 -1.02 -2.43
C ASP A 19 -21.75 0.00 -3.50
N GLY A 20 -21.73 -0.37 -4.79
CA GLY A 20 -22.13 0.50 -5.91
C GLY A 20 -21.11 1.58 -6.27
N ILE A 21 -19.87 1.48 -5.77
CA ILE A 21 -18.77 2.38 -6.08
C ILE A 21 -17.93 1.78 -7.21
N ALA A 22 -17.91 2.44 -8.36
CA ALA A 22 -17.11 1.99 -9.50
C ALA A 22 -15.61 1.91 -9.13
N ALA A 23 -15.00 0.75 -9.35
CA ALA A 23 -13.57 0.51 -9.12
C ALA A 23 -12.83 0.27 -10.44
N VAL A 24 -11.66 0.87 -10.59
CA VAL A 24 -10.82 0.73 -11.79
C VAL A 24 -9.44 0.23 -11.39
N ARG A 25 -9.01 -0.91 -11.94
CA ARG A 25 -7.69 -1.47 -11.64
C ARG A 25 -6.58 -0.62 -12.26
N LEU A 26 -5.57 -0.26 -11.46
CA LEU A 26 -4.36 0.38 -11.97
C LEU A 26 -3.61 -0.57 -12.91
N GLY A 27 -3.19 -0.04 -14.08
CA GLY A 27 -2.45 -0.79 -15.09
C GLY A 27 -3.31 -1.55 -16.11
N SER A 28 -4.65 -1.45 -16.07
CA SER A 28 -5.47 -1.97 -17.16
C SER A 28 -5.40 -1.04 -18.38
N ALA A 29 -5.15 -1.61 -19.56
CA ALA A 29 -5.02 -0.88 -20.82
C ALA A 29 -6.28 -0.07 -21.20
N THR A 30 -7.42 -0.42 -20.62
CA THR A 30 -8.74 0.16 -20.88
C THR A 30 -9.17 1.20 -19.83
N GLY A 31 -8.37 1.44 -18.78
CA GLY A 31 -8.82 2.14 -17.57
C GLY A 31 -8.34 3.58 -17.38
N ALA A 32 -7.58 4.15 -18.32
CA ALA A 32 -6.99 5.49 -18.13
C ALA A 32 -8.06 6.58 -17.94
N GLU A 33 -9.13 6.53 -18.74
CA GLU A 33 -10.23 7.51 -18.75
C GLU A 33 -11.49 7.04 -18.01
N ALA A 34 -11.53 5.79 -17.55
CA ALA A 34 -12.68 5.25 -16.83
C ALA A 34 -12.91 5.99 -15.50
N ALA A 35 -14.14 6.44 -15.27
CA ALA A 35 -14.54 7.05 -14.01
C ALA A 35 -14.63 5.98 -12.90
N GLY A 36 -14.07 6.26 -11.73
CA GLY A 36 -14.11 5.36 -10.58
C GLY A 36 -12.91 5.49 -9.65
N VAL A 37 -12.96 4.77 -8.53
CA VAL A 37 -11.86 4.66 -7.59
C VAL A 37 -10.77 3.79 -8.19
N ARG A 38 -9.58 4.36 -8.40
CA ARG A 38 -8.43 3.60 -8.87
C ARG A 38 -7.90 2.69 -7.77
N VAL A 39 -7.80 1.40 -8.04
CA VAL A 39 -7.38 0.37 -7.07
C VAL A 39 -6.16 -0.39 -7.59
N GLY A 40 -5.12 -0.53 -6.76
CA GLY A 40 -3.94 -1.30 -7.14
C GLY A 40 -2.98 -1.58 -5.99
N SER A 41 -1.94 -2.35 -6.30
CA SER A 41 -0.84 -2.57 -5.36
C SER A 41 0.09 -1.36 -5.28
N TRP A 42 0.89 -1.26 -4.22
CA TRP A 42 1.88 -0.19 -4.08
C TRP A 42 2.89 -0.14 -5.22
N TYR A 43 3.25 -1.27 -5.81
CA TYR A 43 4.14 -1.32 -6.98
C TYR A 43 3.53 -0.68 -8.24
N ALA A 44 2.21 -0.83 -8.42
CA ALA A 44 1.49 -0.28 -9.57
C ALA A 44 1.34 1.25 -9.54
N LEU A 45 1.73 1.89 -8.43
CA LEU A 45 1.67 3.33 -8.24
C LEU A 45 2.90 4.07 -8.79
N LYS A 46 3.99 3.36 -9.07
CA LYS A 46 5.27 3.99 -9.42
C LYS A 46 5.10 4.88 -10.66
N GLY A 47 5.51 6.14 -10.53
CA GLY A 47 5.42 7.13 -11.62
C GLY A 47 4.02 7.72 -11.85
N LEU A 48 3.05 7.39 -11.00
CA LEU A 48 1.72 7.99 -11.02
C LEU A 48 1.58 8.99 -9.86
N GLU A 49 0.58 9.87 -9.93
CA GLU A 49 0.19 10.76 -8.84
C GLU A 49 -1.33 10.93 -8.82
N PHE A 50 -1.90 11.15 -7.63
CA PHE A 50 -3.34 11.29 -7.44
C PHE A 50 -3.64 12.45 -6.51
N ARG A 51 -4.81 13.09 -6.70
CA ARG A 51 -5.31 14.13 -5.78
C ARG A 51 -5.39 13.58 -4.36
N CYS A 52 -6.07 12.44 -4.21
CA CYS A 52 -6.27 11.78 -2.94
C CYS A 52 -5.84 10.31 -3.03
N VAL A 53 -5.12 9.83 -2.02
CA VAL A 53 -4.72 8.42 -1.91
C VAL A 53 -5.15 7.88 -0.56
N ALA A 54 -5.79 6.71 -0.57
CA ALA A 54 -6.01 5.89 0.61
C ALA A 54 -5.04 4.70 0.54
N VAL A 55 -4.11 4.60 1.49
CA VAL A 55 -3.20 3.47 1.71
C VAL A 55 -3.83 2.60 2.79
N ALA A 56 -4.41 1.47 2.39
CA ALA A 56 -5.16 0.60 3.28
C ALA A 56 -4.38 -0.67 3.65
N GLY A 57 -4.63 -1.17 4.86
CA GLY A 57 -4.06 -2.42 5.35
C GLY A 57 -2.59 -2.32 5.77
N VAL A 58 -2.19 -1.19 6.37
CA VAL A 58 -0.83 -0.98 6.90
C VAL A 58 -0.69 -1.64 8.29
N CYS A 59 -0.78 -2.96 8.32
CA CYS A 59 -0.78 -3.78 9.54
C CYS A 59 0.56 -4.49 9.75
N SER A 60 0.88 -4.89 11.00
CA SER A 60 2.12 -5.59 11.35
C SER A 60 2.34 -6.90 10.59
N TRP A 61 1.29 -7.68 10.33
CA TRP A 61 1.38 -8.93 9.57
C TRP A 61 1.69 -8.72 8.08
N ALA A 62 1.42 -7.52 7.57
CA ALA A 62 1.60 -7.16 6.16
C ALA A 62 2.88 -6.35 5.94
N LEU A 63 3.28 -5.51 6.89
CA LEU A 63 4.40 -4.58 6.76
C LEU A 63 5.16 -4.45 8.10
N PRO A 64 6.47 -4.76 8.13
CA PRO A 64 7.27 -5.34 7.06
C PRO A 64 6.84 -6.77 6.71
N PHE A 65 7.12 -7.20 5.49
CA PHE A 65 6.88 -8.58 5.10
C PHE A 65 8.03 -9.47 5.47
N ALA A 66 7.77 -10.33 6.44
CA ALA A 66 8.74 -11.31 6.91
C ALA A 66 9.45 -12.08 5.76
N LYS A 67 8.76 -12.38 4.65
CA LYS A 67 9.39 -13.08 3.51
C LYS A 67 10.34 -12.22 2.67
N ALA A 68 10.26 -10.90 2.78
CA ALA A 68 11.13 -9.95 2.10
C ALA A 68 12.21 -9.37 3.04
N VAL A 69 12.25 -9.81 4.30
CA VAL A 69 13.18 -9.31 5.32
C VAL A 69 14.05 -10.45 5.82
N THR A 70 15.35 -10.32 5.61
CA THR A 70 16.36 -11.25 6.13
C THR A 70 16.33 -11.23 7.65
N PRO A 71 16.32 -12.38 8.36
CA PRO A 71 16.40 -12.38 9.82
C PRO A 71 17.70 -11.73 10.31
N LYS A 72 17.60 -10.95 11.38
CA LYS A 72 18.72 -10.13 11.90
C LYS A 72 19.91 -10.99 12.34
N GLU A 73 19.64 -12.18 12.85
CA GLU A 73 20.60 -13.19 13.27
C GLU A 73 21.34 -13.85 12.10
N VAL A 74 20.79 -13.81 10.89
CA VAL A 74 21.44 -14.35 9.68
C VAL A 74 22.37 -13.30 9.08
N ASP A 75 21.86 -12.08 8.85
CA ASP A 75 22.65 -10.95 8.36
C ASP A 75 22.02 -9.62 8.79
N SER A 76 22.67 -8.96 9.75
CA SER A 76 22.18 -7.69 10.30
C SER A 76 22.25 -6.51 9.31
N ILE A 77 23.19 -6.53 8.36
CA ILE A 77 23.35 -5.46 7.35
C ILE A 77 22.28 -5.62 6.28
N GLN A 78 22.06 -6.85 5.82
CA GLN A 78 20.99 -7.14 4.87
C GLN A 78 19.62 -6.89 5.50
N HIS A 79 19.40 -7.30 6.76
CA HIS A 79 18.18 -7.01 7.49
C HIS A 79 17.85 -5.50 7.51
N ALA A 80 18.82 -4.65 7.86
CA ALA A 80 18.60 -3.20 7.86
C ALA A 80 18.26 -2.66 6.46
N THR A 81 18.88 -3.22 5.41
CA THR A 81 18.62 -2.87 4.02
C THR A 81 17.20 -3.27 3.57
N ASP A 82 16.76 -4.46 3.94
CA ASP A 82 15.42 -4.98 3.63
C ASP A 82 14.34 -4.15 4.36
N MET A 83 14.58 -3.85 5.64
CA MET A 83 13.70 -2.98 6.44
C MET A 83 13.57 -1.59 5.84
N MET A 84 14.68 -1.01 5.38
CA MET A 84 14.66 0.28 4.68
C MET A 84 13.89 0.19 3.36
N SER A 85 14.02 -0.92 2.62
CA SER A 85 13.30 -1.15 1.37
C SER A 85 11.79 -1.25 1.60
N GLU A 86 11.34 -1.94 2.65
CA GLU A 86 9.92 -2.02 3.03
C GLU A 86 9.37 -0.63 3.45
N ARG A 87 10.16 0.16 4.18
CA ARG A 87 9.81 1.55 4.53
C ARG A 87 9.69 2.43 3.28
N CYS A 88 10.61 2.28 2.33
CA CYS A 88 10.56 2.97 1.04
C CYS A 88 9.30 2.63 0.25
N LEU A 89 8.81 1.39 0.29
CA LEU A 89 7.55 1.03 -0.38
C LEU A 89 6.35 1.79 0.21
N LEU A 90 6.26 1.87 1.54
CA LEU A 90 5.21 2.65 2.20
C LEU A 90 5.36 4.15 1.87
N PHE A 91 6.58 4.68 1.93
CA PHE A 91 6.87 6.06 1.58
C PHE A 91 6.45 6.40 0.15
N VAL A 92 6.79 5.54 -0.83
CA VAL A 92 6.38 5.73 -2.23
C VAL A 92 4.86 5.76 -2.33
N ALA A 93 4.15 4.83 -1.68
CA ALA A 93 2.69 4.78 -1.71
C ALA A 93 2.05 6.05 -1.10
N CYS A 94 2.56 6.52 0.04
CA CYS A 94 2.08 7.71 0.73
C CYS A 94 2.34 8.99 -0.08
N THR A 95 3.53 9.13 -0.68
CA THR A 95 3.91 10.31 -1.48
C THR A 95 3.24 10.41 -2.84
N ARG A 96 2.39 9.44 -3.21
CA ARG A 96 1.53 9.56 -4.40
C ARG A 96 0.35 10.51 -4.20
N ALA A 97 0.04 10.86 -2.94
CA ALA A 97 -1.00 11.83 -2.62
C ALA A 97 -0.49 13.25 -2.83
N ARG A 98 -1.20 14.03 -3.64
CA ARG A 98 -0.91 15.46 -3.80
C ARG A 98 -1.63 16.33 -2.78
N ASP A 99 -2.91 16.06 -2.54
CA ASP A 99 -3.78 16.93 -1.76
C ASP A 99 -4.18 16.27 -0.43
N SER A 100 -4.46 14.96 -0.43
CA SER A 100 -4.88 14.26 0.79
C SER A 100 -4.43 12.81 0.83
N LEU A 101 -3.89 12.40 1.98
CA LEU A 101 -3.47 11.03 2.28
C LEU A 101 -4.33 10.48 3.43
N HIS A 102 -4.88 9.29 3.23
CA HIS A 102 -5.50 8.51 4.29
C HIS A 102 -4.73 7.20 4.47
N VAL A 103 -4.34 6.87 5.70
CA VAL A 103 -3.66 5.62 6.03
C VAL A 103 -4.55 4.85 7.00
N SER A 104 -4.80 3.58 6.71
CA SER A 104 -5.63 2.73 7.57
C SER A 104 -5.00 1.35 7.80
N TRP A 105 -5.33 0.78 8.94
CA TRP A 105 -4.94 -0.55 9.37
C TRP A 105 -6.12 -1.21 10.07
N TYR A 106 -6.01 -2.52 10.31
CA TYR A 106 -6.94 -3.28 11.12
C TYR A 106 -6.16 -4.22 12.03
N GLY A 107 -6.65 -4.43 13.26
CA GLY A 107 -5.87 -5.11 14.29
C GLY A 107 -4.61 -4.31 14.63
N GLU A 108 -3.46 -4.99 14.66
CA GLU A 108 -2.18 -4.37 15.01
C GLU A 108 -1.60 -3.53 13.86
N PRO A 109 -1.24 -2.26 14.11
CA PRO A 109 -0.61 -1.40 13.11
C PRO A 109 0.79 -1.92 12.74
N SER A 110 1.28 -1.54 11.56
CA SER A 110 2.68 -1.74 11.20
C SER A 110 3.59 -0.99 12.18
N GLU A 111 4.73 -1.57 12.53
CA GLU A 111 5.73 -0.90 13.38
C GLU A 111 6.18 0.44 12.78
N PHE A 112 6.17 0.60 11.45
CA PHE A 112 6.49 1.87 10.80
C PHE A 112 5.50 2.99 11.15
N LEU A 113 4.25 2.66 11.45
CA LEU A 113 3.25 3.65 11.91
C LEU A 113 3.47 4.02 13.37
N THR A 114 3.77 3.04 14.22
CA THR A 114 4.07 3.26 15.64
C THR A 114 5.35 4.10 15.81
N GLU A 115 6.41 3.78 15.05
CA GLU A 115 7.66 4.56 15.04
C GLU A 115 7.46 6.00 14.58
N ALA A 116 6.51 6.23 13.67
CA ALA A 116 6.16 7.56 13.19
C ALA A 116 5.22 8.34 14.14
N GLY A 117 4.76 7.72 15.23
CA GLY A 117 3.80 8.31 16.18
C GLY A 117 2.40 8.50 15.60
N ILE A 118 2.04 7.72 14.57
CA ILE A 118 0.73 7.79 13.90
C ILE A 118 -0.29 6.86 14.58
N ALA A 119 0.19 5.74 15.14
CA ALA A 119 -0.59 4.70 15.80
C ALA A 119 -0.12 4.49 17.24
#